data_AF-A0A813SZC5-F1
#
_entry.id   AF-A0A813SZC5-F1
#
_cell.length_a   1.000
_cell.length_b   1.000
_cell.length_c   1.000
_cell.angle_alpha   90.00
_cell.angle_beta   90.00
_cell.angle_gamma   90.00
#
_symmetry.space_group_name_H-M   'P 1'
#
loop_
_entity.id
_entity.type
_entity.pdbx_description
1 polymer ?
#
loop_
_entity_poly.entity_id
_entity_poly.type
_entity_poly.pdbx_seq_one_letter_code
_entity_poly.pdbx_strand_id
1 'polypeptide(L)'
;MRRPRVLFVAYYLAALFLILFFKNRTNDLIVENSHFVNTVLTGVEEFQNFFPIAYMLNFIDTYDSLPTIYVITPTYNRLTQIADLTRLKNTLQLVPKVVWIIVEDSLDKTDKIINFVFDSNLKIVHLVEKTLPTVKPSGTVGHKGVEQRNRALKWLKESNVANGAFYFADDDNSYDIRLFEEIRSVERIGVWPVGLVGGIKYEAPICKNNKVIDWFFVYNPRRYFPTDMASFALNVKLLHEFEDIYFERFTRGDLEGVFLKKFQIKMNELEPKANNCSKIYVWHTRTRKEIIKSGIDFDKEIMKQI
;
A
#
# COMPACT_ATOMS: atom_id res chain seq x y z
N MET A 1 -19.12 25.53 -17.21
CA MET A 1 -18.52 26.18 -16.03
C MET A 1 -17.35 25.34 -15.52
N ARG A 2 -16.12 25.69 -15.91
CA ARG A 2 -14.87 25.09 -15.42
C ARG A 2 -13.97 26.26 -15.04
N ARG A 3 -13.52 26.33 -13.77
CA ARG A 3 -12.29 27.02 -13.26
C ARG A 3 -12.39 27.26 -11.74
N PRO A 4 -12.10 26.23 -10.91
CA PRO A 4 -11.40 26.49 -9.64
C PRO A 4 -10.03 25.79 -9.55
N ARG A 5 -9.79 24.74 -10.36
CA ARG A 5 -8.56 23.92 -10.27
C ARG A 5 -7.33 24.59 -10.87
N VAL A 6 -7.50 25.43 -11.89
CA VAL A 6 -6.38 26.16 -12.52
C VAL A 6 -5.81 27.23 -11.59
N LEU A 7 -6.66 27.87 -10.79
CA LEU A 7 -6.24 28.89 -9.81
C LEU A 7 -5.43 28.29 -8.68
N PHE A 8 -5.81 27.11 -8.17
CA PHE A 8 -5.09 26.46 -7.08
C PHE A 8 -3.73 25.91 -7.52
N VAL A 9 -3.66 25.31 -8.71
CA VAL A 9 -2.39 24.87 -9.30
C VAL A 9 -1.51 26.07 -9.67
N ALA A 10 -2.09 27.16 -10.18
CA ALA A 10 -1.35 28.40 -10.41
C ALA A 10 -0.83 29.01 -9.10
N TYR A 11 -1.58 28.93 -8.00
CA TYR A 11 -1.15 29.40 -6.69
C TYR A 11 -0.02 28.54 -6.12
N TYR A 12 -0.10 27.21 -6.28
CA TYR A 12 0.93 26.27 -5.85
C TYR A 12 2.22 26.41 -6.66
N LEU A 13 2.10 26.54 -7.99
CA LEU A 13 3.24 26.80 -8.88
C LEU A 13 3.80 28.21 -8.67
N ALA A 14 2.96 29.21 -8.37
CA ALA A 14 3.42 30.55 -8.01
C ALA A 14 4.13 30.55 -6.66
N ALA A 15 3.64 29.81 -5.66
CA ALA A 15 4.30 29.67 -4.37
C ALA A 15 5.66 28.95 -4.51
N LEU A 16 5.72 27.85 -5.27
CA LEU A 16 6.98 27.16 -5.61
C LEU A 16 7.93 28.06 -6.40
N PHE A 17 7.42 28.80 -7.38
CA PHE A 17 8.19 29.76 -8.16
C PHE A 17 8.71 30.89 -7.27
N LEU A 18 7.89 31.43 -6.35
CA LEU A 18 8.30 32.45 -5.40
C LEU A 18 9.36 31.90 -4.44
N ILE A 19 9.18 30.69 -3.90
CA ILE A 19 10.16 30.02 -3.04
C ILE A 19 11.50 29.84 -3.78
N LEU A 20 11.48 29.35 -5.01
CA LEU A 20 12.68 29.15 -5.82
C LEU A 20 13.31 30.48 -6.28
N PHE A 21 12.49 31.45 -6.67
CA PHE A 21 12.91 32.78 -7.10
C PHE A 21 13.57 33.54 -5.95
N PHE A 22 12.98 33.52 -4.75
CA PHE A 22 13.56 34.14 -3.57
C PHE A 22 14.77 33.37 -3.06
N LYS A 23 14.78 32.03 -3.07
CA LYS A 23 15.97 31.22 -2.73
C LYS A 23 17.16 31.52 -3.64
N ASN A 24 16.91 31.84 -4.92
CA ASN A 24 17.96 32.18 -5.89
C ASN A 24 18.38 33.66 -5.81
N ARG A 25 17.48 34.56 -5.39
CA ARG A 25 17.76 36.00 -5.20
C ARG A 25 18.31 36.36 -3.83
N THR A 26 18.18 35.51 -2.82
CA THR A 26 18.73 35.75 -1.47
C THR A 26 20.25 35.85 -1.44
N ASN A 27 20.95 35.47 -2.52
CA ASN A 27 22.38 35.77 -2.65
C ASN A 27 22.68 37.22 -3.07
N ASP A 28 21.73 37.97 -3.65
CA ASP A 28 22.02 39.26 -4.30
C ASP A 28 21.17 40.47 -3.83
N LEU A 29 20.11 40.28 -3.02
CA LEU A 29 19.24 41.38 -2.59
C LEU A 29 18.97 41.35 -1.09
N ILE A 30 19.96 41.76 -0.32
CA ILE A 30 19.82 42.09 1.10
C ILE A 30 19.30 43.54 1.20
N VAL A 31 18.09 43.66 1.77
CA VAL A 31 17.40 44.87 2.29
C VAL A 31 16.55 45.66 1.28
N GLU A 32 15.22 45.62 1.48
CA GLU A 32 14.40 46.86 1.47
C GLU A 32 12.98 46.74 2.04
N ASN A 33 12.44 45.55 2.31
CA ASN A 33 11.15 45.47 3.01
C ASN A 33 11.06 44.30 3.99
N SER A 34 11.62 44.50 5.19
CA SER A 34 11.71 43.49 6.25
C SER A 34 10.35 42.91 6.65
N HIS A 35 9.28 43.71 6.62
CA HIS A 35 7.94 43.23 6.94
C HIS A 35 7.39 42.25 5.88
N PHE A 36 7.54 42.58 4.59
CA PHE A 36 7.10 41.71 3.50
C PHE A 36 7.91 40.41 3.47
N VAL A 37 9.25 40.50 3.62
CA VAL A 37 10.13 39.33 3.71
C VAL A 37 9.73 38.44 4.89
N ASN A 38 9.53 39.02 6.08
CA ASN A 38 9.10 38.24 7.25
C ASN A 38 7.73 37.59 7.05
N THR A 39 6.77 38.30 6.45
CA THR A 39 5.42 37.74 6.16
C THR A 39 5.51 36.55 5.20
N VAL A 40 6.32 36.66 4.15
CA VAL A 40 6.55 35.57 3.19
C VAL A 40 7.28 34.41 3.88
N LEU A 41 8.31 34.68 4.68
CA LEU A 41 9.05 33.65 5.41
C LEU A 41 8.15 32.89 6.40
N THR A 42 7.34 33.59 7.19
CA THR A 42 6.37 32.96 8.09
C THR A 42 5.34 32.12 7.32
N GLY A 43 4.83 32.62 6.19
CA GLY A 43 3.92 31.84 5.34
C GLY A 43 4.57 30.58 4.74
N VAL A 44 5.86 30.64 4.41
CA VAL A 44 6.63 29.47 3.95
C VAL A 44 6.86 28.48 5.09
N GLU A 45 7.22 28.95 6.29
CA GLU A 45 7.39 28.09 7.47
C GLU A 45 6.09 27.39 7.85
N GLU A 46 4.97 28.11 7.89
CA GLU A 46 3.64 27.52 8.15
C GLU A 46 3.28 26.47 7.10
N PHE A 47 3.59 26.72 5.83
CA PHE A 47 3.34 25.79 4.73
C PHE A 47 4.25 24.56 4.79
N GLN A 48 5.53 24.73 5.14
CA GLN A 48 6.47 23.64 5.36
C GLN A 48 6.07 22.76 6.55
N ASN A 49 5.47 23.35 7.58
CA ASN A 49 4.95 22.65 8.75
C ASN A 49 3.63 21.91 8.49
N PHE A 50 3.00 22.11 7.33
CA PHE A 50 1.85 21.30 6.94
C PHE A 50 2.28 19.85 6.73
N PHE A 51 1.72 18.92 7.52
CA PHE A 51 2.22 17.55 7.63
C PHE A 51 2.50 16.82 6.29
N PRO A 52 1.60 16.86 5.27
CA PRO A 52 1.90 16.24 3.98
C PRO A 52 3.13 16.84 3.27
N ILE A 53 3.37 18.14 3.43
CA ILE A 53 4.52 18.83 2.86
C ILE A 53 5.76 18.47 3.65
N ALA A 54 5.74 18.62 4.99
CA ALA A 54 6.84 18.20 5.86
C ALA A 54 7.25 16.75 5.58
N TYR A 55 6.27 15.86 5.44
CA TYR A 55 6.48 14.46 5.12
C TYR A 55 7.20 14.29 3.78
N MET A 56 6.72 14.91 2.70
CA MET A 56 7.35 14.82 1.38
C MET A 56 8.75 15.47 1.35
N LEU A 57 8.94 16.59 2.05
CA LEU A 57 10.22 17.30 2.13
C LEU A 57 11.32 16.42 2.76
N ASN A 58 10.97 15.52 3.70
CA ASN A 58 11.93 14.60 4.31
C ASN A 58 12.65 13.68 3.31
N PHE A 59 12.12 13.56 2.09
CA PHE A 59 12.62 12.62 1.09
C PHE A 59 13.25 13.29 -0.12
N ILE A 60 13.19 14.62 -0.25
CA ILE A 60 13.62 15.32 -1.47
C ILE A 60 15.10 15.03 -1.78
N ASP A 61 15.97 15.14 -0.77
CA ASP A 61 17.40 14.99 -0.97
C ASP A 61 17.84 13.52 -1.13
N THR A 62 17.01 12.57 -0.69
CA THR A 62 17.35 11.13 -0.69
C THR A 62 16.46 10.30 -1.61
N TYR A 63 15.57 10.91 -2.41
CA TYR A 63 14.53 10.19 -3.16
C TYR A 63 15.11 9.07 -4.03
N ASP A 64 16.21 9.36 -4.72
CA ASP A 64 16.87 8.42 -5.64
C ASP A 64 17.51 7.23 -4.91
N SER A 65 17.91 7.39 -3.65
CA SER A 65 18.49 6.32 -2.84
C SER A 65 17.46 5.53 -2.02
N LEU A 66 16.21 6.02 -1.90
CA LEU A 66 15.17 5.32 -1.14
C LEU A 66 14.95 3.88 -1.64
N PRO A 67 14.70 2.90 -0.76
CA PRO A 67 14.16 1.62 -1.17
C PRO A 67 12.78 1.78 -1.81
N THR A 68 12.53 1.07 -2.90
CA THR A 68 11.21 1.03 -3.55
C THR A 68 10.26 0.15 -2.74
N ILE A 69 8.99 0.56 -2.62
CA ILE A 69 7.95 -0.29 -2.03
C ILE A 69 7.09 -0.87 -3.16
N TYR A 70 7.02 -2.19 -3.25
CA TYR A 70 6.19 -2.91 -4.21
C TYR A 70 4.90 -3.35 -3.54
N VAL A 71 3.82 -2.61 -3.77
CA VAL A 71 2.50 -2.90 -3.17
C VAL A 71 1.75 -3.86 -4.07
N ILE A 72 1.47 -5.07 -3.59
CA ILE A 72 0.76 -6.12 -4.34
C ILE A 72 -0.71 -6.09 -3.91
N THR A 73 -1.60 -5.81 -4.85
CA THR A 73 -3.05 -5.71 -4.60
C THR A 73 -3.83 -6.64 -5.53
N PRO A 74 -4.31 -7.78 -5.02
CA PRO A 74 -5.29 -8.58 -5.74
C PRO A 74 -6.63 -7.83 -5.75
N THR A 75 -7.33 -7.83 -6.88
CA THR A 75 -8.66 -7.22 -6.99
C THR A 75 -9.57 -8.05 -7.89
N TYR A 76 -10.89 -7.88 -7.75
CA TYR A 76 -11.88 -8.61 -8.55
C TYR A 76 -13.14 -7.77 -8.80
N ASN A 77 -13.86 -8.11 -9.86
CA ASN A 77 -15.06 -7.39 -10.28
C ASN A 77 -16.17 -7.47 -9.21
N ARG A 78 -16.51 -6.31 -8.64
CA ARG A 78 -17.63 -6.10 -7.72
C ARG A 78 -18.07 -4.63 -7.73
N LEU A 79 -19.24 -4.35 -7.17
CA LEU A 79 -19.81 -2.99 -7.12
C LEU A 79 -18.86 -1.96 -6.46
N THR A 80 -18.21 -2.34 -5.36
CA THR A 80 -17.35 -1.44 -4.59
C THR A 80 -15.92 -1.37 -5.12
N GLN A 81 -15.57 -2.12 -6.17
CA GLN A 81 -14.17 -2.30 -6.61
C GLN A 81 -13.45 -0.97 -6.86
N ILE A 82 -14.06 -0.07 -7.65
CA ILE A 82 -13.44 1.22 -7.98
C ILE A 82 -13.39 2.14 -6.75
N ALA A 83 -14.36 2.07 -5.84
CA ALA A 83 -14.32 2.86 -4.61
C ALA A 83 -13.18 2.40 -3.70
N ASP A 84 -13.02 1.09 -3.53
CA ASP A 84 -11.96 0.45 -2.75
C ASP A 84 -10.57 0.76 -3.33
N LEU A 85 -10.41 0.63 -4.65
CA LEU A 85 -9.16 1.03 -5.32
C LEU A 85 -8.89 2.52 -5.25
N THR A 86 -9.92 3.38 -5.31
CA THR A 86 -9.76 4.83 -5.26
C THR A 86 -9.24 5.30 -3.90
N ARG A 87 -9.77 4.78 -2.79
CA ARG A 87 -9.27 5.13 -1.45
C ARG A 87 -7.84 4.64 -1.22
N LEU A 88 -7.50 3.45 -1.73
CA LEU A 88 -6.13 2.94 -1.68
C LEU A 88 -5.18 3.81 -2.55
N LYS A 89 -5.57 4.15 -3.78
CA LYS A 89 -4.82 5.08 -4.64
C LYS A 89 -4.52 6.40 -3.92
N ASN A 90 -5.54 7.03 -3.33
CA ASN A 90 -5.37 8.31 -2.65
C ASN A 90 -4.36 8.20 -1.49
N THR A 91 -4.29 7.05 -0.83
CA THR A 91 -3.27 6.77 0.20
C THR A 91 -1.89 6.60 -0.42
N LEU A 92 -1.76 5.77 -1.46
CA LEU A 92 -0.47 5.50 -2.11
C LEU A 92 0.12 6.72 -2.83
N GLN A 93 -0.71 7.66 -3.28
CA GLN A 93 -0.25 8.94 -3.84
C GLN A 93 0.51 9.80 -2.83
N LEU A 94 0.35 9.55 -1.53
CA LEU A 94 1.09 10.24 -0.48
C LEU A 94 2.44 9.59 -0.18
N VAL A 95 2.73 8.40 -0.71
CA VAL A 95 3.90 7.61 -0.34
C VAL A 95 4.97 7.72 -1.44
N PRO A 96 6.20 8.15 -1.11
CA PRO A 96 7.27 8.27 -2.11
C PRO A 96 7.78 6.90 -2.56
N LYS A 97 8.20 6.82 -3.83
CA LYS A 97 8.86 5.66 -4.43
C LYS A 97 8.10 4.34 -4.26
N VAL A 98 6.82 4.37 -4.61
CA VAL A 98 5.95 3.19 -4.65
C VAL A 98 5.79 2.70 -6.09
N VAL A 99 5.80 1.38 -6.25
CA VAL A 99 5.30 0.67 -7.44
C VAL A 99 4.07 -0.11 -7.01
N TRP A 100 2.91 0.20 -7.58
CA TRP A 100 1.67 -0.48 -7.25
C TRP A 100 1.38 -1.57 -8.29
N ILE A 101 1.36 -2.82 -7.85
CA ILE A 101 1.11 -4.00 -8.67
C ILE A 101 -0.35 -4.42 -8.47
N ILE A 102 -1.20 -4.07 -9.43
CA ILE A 102 -2.61 -4.46 -9.42
C ILE A 102 -2.75 -5.75 -10.22
N VAL A 103 -3.35 -6.77 -9.60
CA VAL A 103 -3.60 -8.05 -10.25
C VAL A 103 -5.08 -8.36 -10.23
N GLU A 104 -5.73 -8.29 -11.40
CA GLU A 104 -7.16 -8.58 -11.53
C GLU A 104 -7.43 -10.10 -11.57
N ASP A 105 -8.45 -10.55 -10.84
CA ASP A 105 -9.06 -11.88 -11.00
C ASP A 105 -9.97 -11.91 -12.25
N SER A 106 -9.34 -11.82 -13.40
CA SER A 106 -9.96 -11.85 -14.73
C SER A 106 -9.07 -12.61 -15.72
N LEU A 107 -9.64 -13.03 -16.85
CA LEU A 107 -8.88 -13.62 -17.95
C LEU A 107 -8.06 -12.54 -18.67
N ASP A 108 -8.65 -11.36 -18.82
CA ASP A 108 -8.09 -10.23 -19.56
C ASP A 108 -8.15 -8.96 -18.71
N LYS A 109 -7.31 -7.98 -19.06
CA LYS A 109 -7.33 -6.65 -18.43
C LYS A 109 -8.66 -5.98 -18.75
N THR A 110 -9.41 -5.57 -17.73
CA THR A 110 -10.73 -4.97 -17.96
C THR A 110 -10.59 -3.48 -18.29
N ASP A 111 -11.39 -2.95 -19.21
CA ASP A 111 -11.42 -1.51 -19.53
C ASP A 111 -11.60 -0.64 -18.27
N LYS A 112 -12.39 -1.15 -17.33
CA LYS A 112 -12.63 -0.51 -16.04
C LYS A 112 -11.34 -0.28 -15.25
N ILE A 113 -10.46 -1.28 -15.16
CA ILE A 113 -9.18 -1.14 -14.44
C ILE A 113 -8.14 -0.45 -15.31
N ILE A 114 -8.13 -0.67 -16.63
CA ILE A 114 -7.27 0.07 -17.56
C ILE A 114 -7.47 1.59 -17.40
N ASN A 115 -8.72 2.06 -17.44
CA ASN A 115 -9.05 3.48 -17.26
C ASN A 115 -8.64 3.99 -15.87
N PHE A 116 -8.90 3.20 -14.82
CA PHE A 116 -8.46 3.55 -13.46
C PHE A 116 -6.94 3.71 -13.36
N VAL A 117 -6.17 2.82 -14.02
CA VAL A 117 -4.70 2.88 -14.03
C VAL A 117 -4.21 4.12 -14.75
N PHE A 118 -4.77 4.45 -15.92
CA PHE A 118 -4.43 5.67 -16.65
C PHE A 118 -4.68 6.94 -15.83
N ASP A 119 -5.79 6.99 -15.10
CA ASP A 119 -6.16 8.15 -14.26
C ASP A 119 -5.42 8.22 -12.92
N SER A 120 -4.65 7.19 -12.56
CA SER A 120 -4.08 7.06 -11.22
C SER A 120 -2.89 7.99 -10.95
N ASN A 121 -2.15 8.34 -12.01
CA ASN A 121 -0.87 9.05 -11.94
C ASN A 121 0.16 8.39 -10.99
N LEU A 122 0.03 7.09 -10.74
CA LEU A 122 0.97 6.26 -9.98
C LEU A 122 1.79 5.38 -10.94
N LYS A 123 2.97 4.93 -10.51
CA LYS A 123 3.70 3.89 -11.22
C LYS A 123 3.00 2.54 -10.96
N ILE A 124 2.19 2.12 -11.92
CA ILE A 124 1.39 0.89 -11.81
C ILE A 124 1.90 -0.21 -12.74
N VAL A 125 1.98 -1.42 -12.22
CA VAL A 125 2.10 -2.65 -12.99
C VAL A 125 0.75 -3.34 -12.97
N HIS A 126 0.10 -3.40 -14.13
CA HIS A 126 -1.21 -4.01 -14.28
C HIS A 126 -1.08 -5.43 -14.83
N LEU A 127 -1.43 -6.41 -14.01
CA LEU A 127 -1.40 -7.84 -14.32
C LEU A 127 -2.81 -8.43 -14.21
N VAL A 128 -2.96 -9.65 -14.74
CA VAL A 128 -4.18 -10.45 -14.62
C VAL A 128 -3.81 -11.88 -14.30
N GLU A 129 -4.65 -12.54 -13.52
CA GLU A 129 -4.57 -13.98 -13.27
C GLU A 129 -5.96 -14.47 -12.84
N LYS A 130 -6.58 -15.38 -13.60
CA LYS A 130 -7.93 -15.85 -13.29
C LYS A 130 -7.88 -16.95 -12.23
N THR A 131 -8.62 -16.78 -11.13
CA THR A 131 -8.86 -17.88 -10.19
C THR A 131 -9.83 -18.88 -10.83
N LEU A 132 -9.29 -19.99 -11.34
CA LEU A 132 -10.09 -21.06 -11.93
C LEU A 132 -10.80 -21.90 -10.85
N PRO A 133 -12.00 -22.44 -11.11
CA PRO A 133 -12.64 -23.41 -10.21
C PRO A 133 -11.79 -24.67 -10.08
N THR A 134 -11.58 -25.14 -8.86
CA THR A 134 -10.82 -26.37 -8.56
C THR A 134 -11.45 -27.12 -7.40
N VAL A 135 -11.26 -28.43 -7.34
CA VAL A 135 -11.79 -29.27 -6.25
C VAL A 135 -11.00 -28.98 -4.99
N LYS A 136 -11.68 -28.47 -3.96
CA LYS A 136 -11.09 -28.20 -2.65
C LYS A 136 -10.81 -29.52 -1.91
N PRO A 137 -9.56 -29.82 -1.52
CA PRO A 137 -9.25 -31.01 -0.73
C PRO A 137 -9.97 -31.03 0.62
N SER A 138 -10.31 -32.23 1.10
CA SER A 138 -10.97 -32.40 2.41
C SER A 138 -10.12 -31.83 3.55
N GLY A 139 -10.76 -31.19 4.52
CA GLY A 139 -10.09 -30.58 5.68
C GLY A 139 -9.30 -29.30 5.36
N THR A 140 -9.43 -28.72 4.16
CA THR A 140 -8.79 -27.46 3.79
C THR A 140 -9.79 -26.31 3.60
N VAL A 141 -9.26 -25.09 3.66
CA VAL A 141 -9.93 -23.83 3.34
C VAL A 141 -9.34 -23.30 2.04
N GLY A 142 -10.20 -22.87 1.11
CA GLY A 142 -9.79 -22.19 -0.11
C GLY A 142 -9.71 -20.70 0.12
N HIS A 143 -8.54 -20.11 -0.17
CA HIS A 143 -8.28 -18.69 0.02
C HIS A 143 -8.49 -17.90 -1.26
N LYS A 144 -8.89 -16.63 -1.13
CA LYS A 144 -9.07 -15.70 -2.26
C LYS A 144 -7.78 -14.92 -2.52
N GLY A 145 -7.57 -14.48 -3.76
CA GLY A 145 -6.43 -13.64 -4.10
C GLY A 145 -5.11 -14.40 -4.24
N VAL A 146 -5.10 -15.74 -4.13
CA VAL A 146 -3.86 -16.53 -4.06
C VAL A 146 -3.14 -16.54 -5.39
N GLU A 147 -3.84 -16.87 -6.48
CA GLU A 147 -3.25 -16.88 -7.82
C GLU A 147 -2.73 -15.49 -8.20
N GLN A 148 -3.46 -14.44 -7.82
CA GLN A 148 -3.10 -13.05 -8.09
C GLN A 148 -1.83 -12.63 -7.33
N ARG A 149 -1.72 -12.97 -6.04
CA ARG A 149 -0.48 -12.73 -5.25
C ARG A 149 0.70 -13.50 -5.85
N ASN A 150 0.50 -14.76 -6.25
CA ASN A 150 1.54 -15.56 -6.89
C ASN A 150 1.96 -14.98 -8.25
N ARG A 151 1.03 -14.46 -9.05
CA ARG A 151 1.35 -13.81 -10.32
C ARG A 151 2.23 -12.57 -10.12
N ALA A 152 1.97 -11.79 -9.07
CA ALA A 152 2.81 -10.65 -8.70
C ALA A 152 4.19 -11.07 -8.19
N LEU A 153 4.28 -12.10 -7.33
CA LEU A 153 5.57 -12.66 -6.87
C LEU A 153 6.42 -13.13 -8.05
N LYS A 154 5.79 -13.83 -9.01
CA LYS A 154 6.44 -14.24 -10.26
C LYS A 154 6.95 -13.04 -11.05
N TRP A 155 6.12 -12.00 -11.23
CA TRP A 155 6.53 -10.78 -11.92
C TRP A 155 7.71 -10.07 -11.22
N LEU A 156 7.72 -10.01 -9.89
CA LEU A 156 8.83 -9.42 -9.12
C LEU A 156 10.13 -10.18 -9.38
N LYS A 157 10.09 -11.51 -9.32
CA LYS A 157 11.26 -12.38 -9.59
C LYS A 157 11.76 -12.23 -11.03
N GLU A 158 10.85 -12.21 -12.01
CA GLU A 158 11.17 -12.04 -13.44
C GLU A 158 11.73 -10.64 -13.76
N SER A 159 11.28 -9.62 -13.04
CA SER A 159 11.73 -8.23 -13.22
C SER A 159 13.10 -7.95 -12.60
N ASN A 160 13.70 -8.94 -11.93
CA ASN A 160 15.01 -8.87 -11.29
C ASN A 160 15.20 -7.61 -10.42
N VAL A 161 14.18 -7.26 -9.63
CA VAL A 161 14.22 -6.09 -8.76
C VAL A 161 15.10 -6.38 -7.55
N ALA A 162 16.23 -5.68 -7.44
CA ALA A 162 17.26 -5.99 -6.44
C ALA A 162 17.18 -5.17 -5.14
N ASN A 163 16.33 -4.13 -5.09
CA ASN A 163 16.24 -3.22 -3.95
C ASN A 163 14.78 -2.88 -3.62
N GLY A 164 14.44 -2.96 -2.34
CA GLY A 164 13.11 -2.64 -1.83
C GLY A 164 12.46 -3.74 -1.02
N ALA A 165 11.22 -3.49 -0.63
CA ALA A 165 10.36 -4.44 0.04
C ALA A 165 9.03 -4.56 -0.71
N PHE A 166 8.43 -5.75 -0.69
CA PHE A 166 7.08 -5.96 -1.20
C PHE A 166 6.11 -6.20 -0.05
N TYR A 167 4.89 -5.73 -0.24
CA TYR A 167 3.82 -5.75 0.75
C TYR A 167 2.50 -6.18 0.11
N PHE A 168 1.77 -7.09 0.76
CA PHE A 168 0.46 -7.53 0.30
C PHE A 168 -0.61 -6.61 0.88
N ALA A 169 -1.23 -5.81 0.02
CA ALA A 169 -2.24 -4.84 0.39
C ALA A 169 -3.57 -5.17 -0.32
N ASP A 170 -4.48 -5.84 0.37
CA ASP A 170 -5.83 -6.07 -0.12
C ASP A 170 -6.57 -4.73 -0.33
N ASP A 171 -7.42 -4.67 -1.36
CA ASP A 171 -8.02 -3.44 -1.85
C ASP A 171 -9.08 -2.82 -0.91
N ASP A 172 -9.56 -3.55 0.10
CA ASP A 172 -10.61 -3.17 1.07
C ASP A 172 -10.11 -2.80 2.49
N ASN A 173 -8.82 -3.04 2.76
CA ASN A 173 -8.15 -2.71 4.02
C ASN A 173 -7.85 -1.19 4.14
N SER A 174 -7.52 -0.70 5.33
CA SER A 174 -7.20 0.72 5.58
C SER A 174 -5.77 0.86 6.08
N TYR A 175 -5.00 1.79 5.49
CA TYR A 175 -3.57 1.91 5.69
C TYR A 175 -3.20 3.34 6.10
N ASP A 176 -2.46 3.47 7.20
CA ASP A 176 -1.84 4.73 7.59
C ASP A 176 -0.52 4.90 6.82
N ILE A 177 -0.21 6.12 6.37
CA ILE A 177 1.00 6.37 5.57
C ILE A 177 2.30 5.99 6.31
N ARG A 178 2.28 6.03 7.66
CA ARG A 178 3.43 5.64 8.50
C ARG A 178 3.80 4.17 8.33
N LEU A 179 2.85 3.31 7.98
CA LEU A 179 3.11 1.91 7.68
C LEU A 179 4.14 1.75 6.57
N PHE A 180 4.09 2.60 5.54
CA PHE A 180 4.95 2.46 4.38
C PHE A 180 6.41 2.77 4.71
N GLU A 181 6.67 3.62 5.70
CA GLU A 181 8.03 3.86 6.18
C GLU A 181 8.55 2.69 7.01
N GLU A 182 7.69 2.01 7.77
CA GLU A 182 8.01 0.74 8.42
C GLU A 182 8.37 -0.33 7.37
N ILE A 183 7.56 -0.47 6.30
CA ILE A 183 7.80 -1.37 5.16
C ILE A 183 9.14 -1.06 4.48
N ARG A 184 9.43 0.22 4.23
CA ARG A 184 10.64 0.66 3.53
C ARG A 184 11.93 0.22 4.23
N SER A 185 11.88 0.15 5.55
CA SER A 185 13.01 -0.24 6.41
C SER A 185 13.20 -1.76 6.56
N VAL A 186 12.39 -2.59 5.89
CA VAL A 186 12.49 -4.05 6.01
C VAL A 186 13.74 -4.59 5.32
N GLU A 187 14.59 -5.27 6.07
CA GLU A 187 15.84 -5.86 5.56
C GLU A 187 15.65 -7.32 5.12
N ARG A 188 14.80 -8.06 5.84
CA ARG A 188 14.37 -9.44 5.56
C ARG A 188 12.85 -9.52 5.67
N ILE A 189 12.28 -9.70 6.86
CA ILE A 189 10.83 -9.85 7.08
C ILE A 189 10.42 -9.00 8.28
N GLY A 190 9.68 -7.92 8.01
CA GLY A 190 9.10 -7.05 9.02
C GLY A 190 7.71 -7.48 9.40
N VAL A 191 7.36 -7.36 10.69
CA VAL A 191 6.03 -7.71 11.22
C VAL A 191 5.50 -6.63 12.17
N TRP A 192 4.18 -6.47 12.18
CA TRP A 192 3.50 -5.45 12.98
C TRP A 192 2.04 -5.85 13.34
N PRO A 193 1.43 -5.14 14.31
CA PRO A 193 0.01 -5.31 14.66
C PRO A 193 -0.95 -4.96 13.53
N VAL A 194 -2.07 -5.66 13.47
CA VAL A 194 -3.20 -5.37 12.57
C VAL A 194 -4.48 -5.21 13.38
N GLY A 195 -5.22 -4.13 13.13
CA GLY A 195 -6.50 -3.88 13.76
C GLY A 195 -7.66 -4.62 13.09
N LEU A 196 -8.71 -4.90 13.86
CA LEU A 196 -9.98 -5.48 13.41
C LEU A 196 -9.86 -6.82 12.67
N VAL A 197 -8.97 -7.69 13.16
CA VAL A 197 -8.67 -9.00 12.55
C VAL A 197 -8.83 -10.13 13.57
N GLY A 198 -8.95 -11.37 13.09
CA GLY A 198 -9.07 -12.56 13.95
C GLY A 198 -10.35 -12.62 14.79
N GLY A 199 -11.32 -11.74 14.53
CA GLY A 199 -12.54 -11.59 15.33
C GLY A 199 -12.36 -10.76 16.61
N ILE A 200 -11.24 -10.06 16.76
CA ILE A 200 -10.92 -9.23 17.92
C ILE A 200 -10.45 -7.82 17.51
N LYS A 201 -10.16 -6.95 18.48
CA LYS A 201 -9.76 -5.55 18.23
C LYS A 201 -8.46 -5.45 17.43
N TYR A 202 -7.51 -6.35 17.68
CA TYR A 202 -6.25 -6.46 16.96
C TYR A 202 -5.60 -7.83 17.22
N GLU A 203 -4.84 -8.33 16.27
CA GLU A 203 -3.82 -9.36 16.49
C GLU A 203 -2.44 -8.69 16.35
N ALA A 204 -1.45 -9.14 17.12
CA ALA A 204 -0.14 -8.48 17.17
C ALA A 204 0.99 -9.45 17.54
N PRO A 205 2.18 -9.33 16.92
CA PRO A 205 3.38 -9.92 17.50
C PRO A 205 3.66 -9.30 18.87
N ILE A 206 4.07 -10.12 19.84
CA ILE A 206 4.54 -9.67 21.15
C ILE A 206 6.04 -9.46 21.04
N CYS A 207 6.46 -8.20 21.14
CA CYS A 207 7.83 -7.79 20.88
C CYS A 207 8.50 -7.26 22.15
N LYS A 208 9.73 -7.70 22.45
CA LYS A 208 10.53 -7.27 23.59
C LYS A 208 11.98 -7.13 23.17
N ASN A 209 12.63 -6.03 23.55
CA ASN A 209 14.03 -5.74 23.20
C ASN A 209 14.30 -5.86 21.69
N ASN A 210 13.40 -5.32 20.86
CA ASN A 210 13.47 -5.38 19.40
C ASN A 210 13.52 -6.81 18.82
N LYS A 211 12.90 -7.76 19.52
CA LYS A 211 12.72 -9.15 19.08
C LYS A 211 11.28 -9.58 19.25
N VAL A 212 10.77 -10.35 18.30
CA VAL A 212 9.48 -11.04 18.45
C VAL A 212 9.69 -12.26 19.36
N ILE A 213 8.92 -12.33 20.44
CA ILE A 213 9.04 -13.39 21.45
C ILE A 213 7.81 -14.29 21.51
N ASP A 214 6.65 -13.80 21.07
CA ASP A 214 5.38 -14.52 21.05
C ASP A 214 4.37 -13.74 20.18
N TRP A 215 3.09 -14.10 20.25
CA TRP A 215 2.02 -13.47 19.48
C TRP A 215 0.72 -13.40 20.26
N PHE A 216 0.03 -12.27 20.15
CA PHE A 216 -1.33 -12.07 20.65
C PHE A 216 -2.33 -12.26 19.51
N PHE A 217 -3.10 -13.34 19.59
CA PHE A 217 -4.07 -13.73 18.56
C PHE A 217 -5.13 -14.67 19.14
N VAL A 218 -6.23 -14.86 18.41
CA VAL A 218 -7.30 -15.81 18.80
C VAL A 218 -7.62 -16.80 17.68
N TYR A 219 -7.51 -16.36 16.42
CA TYR A 219 -7.87 -17.21 15.30
C TYR A 219 -6.83 -18.31 15.06
N ASN A 220 -7.30 -19.56 14.90
CA ASN A 220 -6.51 -20.75 14.54
C ASN A 220 -5.13 -20.85 15.25
N PRO A 221 -5.04 -21.45 16.45
CA PRO A 221 -3.78 -21.56 17.19
C PRO A 221 -2.78 -22.56 16.64
N ARG A 222 -3.10 -23.25 15.54
CA ARG A 222 -2.19 -24.17 14.86
C ARG A 222 -1.42 -23.50 13.72
N ARG A 223 -1.58 -22.18 13.52
CA ARG A 223 -0.83 -21.42 12.51
C ARG A 223 0.66 -21.44 12.84
N TYR A 224 1.52 -21.56 11.82
CA TYR A 224 2.97 -21.47 11.98
C TYR A 224 3.39 -20.06 12.43
N PHE A 225 2.79 -19.05 11.81
CA PHE A 225 2.91 -17.64 12.18
C PHE A 225 1.49 -17.07 12.27
N PRO A 226 0.97 -16.74 13.46
CA PRO A 226 -0.42 -16.35 13.65
C PRO A 226 -0.62 -14.87 13.27
N THR A 227 -0.46 -14.62 11.97
CA THR A 227 -0.37 -13.29 11.38
C THR A 227 -1.41 -13.16 10.26
N ASP A 228 -1.83 -11.93 9.97
CA ASP A 228 -2.73 -11.60 8.86
C ASP A 228 -1.93 -11.22 7.60
N MET A 229 -2.50 -11.30 6.39
CA MET A 229 -1.79 -10.90 5.16
C MET A 229 -1.25 -9.46 5.23
N ALA A 230 -1.96 -8.55 5.90
CA ALA A 230 -1.58 -7.14 6.03
C ALA A 230 -0.52 -6.88 7.13
N SER A 231 -0.09 -7.90 7.87
CA SER A 231 0.75 -7.76 9.07
C SER A 231 2.26 -7.85 8.83
N PHE A 232 2.69 -8.08 7.59
CA PHE A 232 4.10 -8.28 7.28
C PHE A 232 4.48 -7.78 5.90
N ALA A 233 5.75 -7.42 5.71
CA ALA A 233 6.38 -7.20 4.42
C ALA A 233 7.72 -7.94 4.35
N LEU A 234 8.19 -8.14 3.13
CA LEU A 234 9.41 -8.90 2.85
C LEU A 234 10.32 -8.11 1.93
N ASN A 235 11.62 -8.23 2.15
CA ASN A 235 12.62 -7.71 1.24
C ASN A 235 12.59 -8.50 -0.09
N VAL A 236 12.66 -7.80 -1.22
CA VAL A 236 12.59 -8.43 -2.55
C VAL A 236 13.71 -9.44 -2.80
N LYS A 237 14.87 -9.26 -2.16
CA LYS A 237 16.02 -10.18 -2.26
C LYS A 237 15.69 -11.60 -1.82
N LEU A 238 14.75 -11.77 -0.89
CA LEU A 238 14.31 -13.09 -0.43
C LEU A 238 13.72 -13.94 -1.57
N LEU A 239 13.18 -13.33 -2.63
CA LEU A 239 12.65 -14.07 -3.80
C LEU A 239 13.76 -14.71 -4.66
N HIS A 240 15.00 -14.23 -4.50
CA HIS A 240 16.19 -14.75 -5.17
C HIS A 240 17.01 -15.67 -4.27
N GLU A 241 16.99 -15.45 -2.94
CA GLU A 241 17.64 -16.32 -1.96
C GLU A 241 16.93 -17.68 -1.79
N PHE A 242 15.60 -17.71 -1.98
CA PHE A 242 14.79 -18.90 -1.78
C PHE A 242 14.06 -19.32 -3.07
N GLU A 243 14.03 -20.63 -3.30
CA GLU A 243 13.27 -21.25 -4.38
C GLU A 243 11.83 -21.56 -3.92
N ASP A 244 10.92 -21.76 -4.88
CA ASP A 244 9.53 -22.18 -4.63
C ASP A 244 8.73 -21.31 -3.63
N ILE A 245 8.98 -20.00 -3.65
CA ILE A 245 8.23 -19.02 -2.87
C ILE A 245 6.90 -18.68 -3.56
N TYR A 246 5.83 -19.34 -3.12
CA TYR A 246 4.46 -19.09 -3.54
C TYR A 246 3.45 -19.43 -2.44
N PHE A 247 2.25 -18.87 -2.53
CA PHE A 247 1.10 -19.19 -1.69
C PHE A 247 0.38 -20.45 -2.18
N GLU A 248 0.06 -21.35 -1.25
CA GLU A 248 -0.77 -22.52 -1.53
C GLU A 248 -2.25 -22.15 -1.38
N ARG A 249 -3.06 -22.40 -2.42
CA ARG A 249 -4.49 -22.01 -2.43
C ARG A 249 -5.31 -22.67 -1.33
N PHE A 250 -4.98 -23.92 -1.02
CA PHE A 250 -5.71 -24.75 -0.08
C PHE A 250 -4.83 -25.06 1.12
N THR A 251 -5.15 -24.48 2.28
CA THR A 251 -4.42 -24.73 3.52
C THR A 251 -5.38 -25.08 4.65
N ARG A 252 -4.87 -25.53 5.80
CA ARG A 252 -5.67 -25.79 7.01
C ARG A 252 -5.97 -24.49 7.79
N GLY A 253 -6.40 -23.46 7.07
CA GLY A 253 -6.71 -22.13 7.64
C GLY A 253 -5.48 -21.32 8.05
N ASP A 254 -4.33 -21.58 7.43
CA ASP A 254 -3.06 -20.89 7.68
C ASP A 254 -2.38 -20.58 6.33
N LEU A 255 -2.78 -19.50 5.66
CA LEU A 255 -2.20 -19.15 4.36
C LEU A 255 -0.83 -18.49 4.54
N GLU A 256 -0.80 -17.50 5.43
CA GLU A 256 0.33 -16.65 5.75
C GLU A 256 1.44 -17.44 6.43
N GLY A 257 1.11 -18.26 7.44
CA GLY A 257 2.09 -19.07 8.14
C GLY A 257 2.74 -20.12 7.23
N VAL A 258 1.97 -20.76 6.35
CA VAL A 258 2.51 -21.71 5.35
C VAL A 258 3.45 -21.00 4.37
N PHE A 259 3.11 -19.79 3.93
CA PHE A 259 3.97 -18.98 3.07
C PHE A 259 5.27 -18.56 3.79
N LEU A 260 5.16 -17.97 4.98
CA LEU A 260 6.30 -17.49 5.76
C LEU A 260 7.26 -18.62 6.17
N LYS A 261 6.73 -19.82 6.43
CA LYS A 261 7.55 -21.00 6.73
C LYS A 261 8.52 -21.37 5.60
N LYS A 262 8.22 -21.05 4.33
CA LYS A 262 9.09 -21.36 3.18
C LYS A 262 10.43 -20.62 3.22
N PHE A 263 10.51 -19.50 3.93
CA PHE A 263 11.77 -18.75 4.12
C PHE A 263 12.66 -19.32 5.24
N GLN A 264 12.22 -20.36 5.95
CA GLN A 264 12.99 -21.04 7.00
C GLN A 264 13.49 -20.10 8.12
N ILE A 265 12.80 -18.98 8.32
CA ILE A 265 13.09 -17.95 9.31
C ILE A 265 12.44 -18.33 10.64
N LYS A 266 13.16 -18.15 11.75
CA LYS A 266 12.64 -18.33 13.11
C LYS A 266 11.92 -17.07 13.57
N MET A 267 11.01 -17.22 14.52
CA MET A 267 10.24 -16.10 15.07
C MET A 267 11.12 -14.95 15.59
N ASN A 268 12.23 -15.25 16.27
CA ASN A 268 13.16 -14.25 16.80
C ASN A 268 14.07 -13.58 15.74
N GLU A 269 13.97 -14.00 14.48
CA GLU A 269 14.65 -13.41 13.33
C GLU A 269 13.74 -12.44 12.56
N LEU A 270 12.44 -12.43 12.84
CA LEU A 270 11.51 -11.42 12.34
C LEU A 270 11.87 -10.04 12.92
N GLU A 271 11.70 -8.99 12.12
CA GLU A 271 11.96 -7.60 12.50
C GLU A 271 10.69 -6.97 13.10
N PRO A 272 10.67 -6.61 14.39
CA PRO A 272 9.58 -5.84 14.97
C PRO A 272 9.52 -4.44 14.34
N LYS A 273 8.36 -4.09 13.80
CA LYS A 273 8.08 -2.74 13.29
C LYS A 273 7.02 -2.06 14.16
N ALA A 274 6.61 -0.86 13.76
CA ALA A 274 5.54 -0.10 14.41
C ALA A 274 5.79 0.12 15.91
N ASN A 275 6.98 0.67 16.22
CA ASN A 275 7.46 0.93 17.58
C ASN A 275 7.41 -0.33 18.47
N ASN A 276 8.18 -1.36 18.10
CA ASN A 276 8.23 -2.65 18.80
C ASN A 276 6.82 -3.24 19.01
N CYS A 277 6.05 -3.28 17.92
CA CYS A 277 4.71 -3.87 17.84
C CYS A 277 3.67 -3.23 18.78
N SER A 278 3.87 -1.96 19.17
CA SER A 278 2.97 -1.24 20.08
C SER A 278 1.98 -0.31 19.36
N LYS A 279 2.13 -0.10 18.05
CA LYS A 279 1.28 0.76 17.24
C LYS A 279 0.58 -0.03 16.14
N ILE A 280 -0.66 0.34 15.85
CA ILE A 280 -1.46 -0.19 14.75
C ILE A 280 -1.48 0.87 13.65
N TYR A 281 -0.95 0.52 12.47
CA TYR A 281 -0.95 1.38 11.27
C TYR A 281 -1.75 0.78 10.10
N VAL A 282 -2.38 -0.37 10.32
CA VAL A 282 -3.21 -1.04 9.32
C VAL A 282 -4.40 -1.73 9.98
N TRP A 283 -5.55 -1.68 9.30
CA TRP A 283 -6.79 -2.28 9.76
C TRP A 283 -7.39 -3.15 8.66
N HIS A 284 -7.81 -4.36 9.04
CA HIS A 284 -8.51 -5.30 8.17
C HIS A 284 -9.99 -4.88 8.01
N THR A 285 -10.23 -3.69 7.46
CA THR A 285 -11.58 -3.22 7.12
C THR A 285 -12.16 -4.03 5.97
N ARG A 286 -13.49 -4.07 5.87
CA ARG A 286 -14.22 -4.66 4.75
C ARG A 286 -15.38 -3.76 4.37
N THR A 287 -15.50 -3.46 3.08
CA THR A 287 -16.64 -2.72 2.56
C THR A 287 -17.87 -3.64 2.57
N ARG A 288 -19.00 -3.13 3.09
CA ARG A 288 -20.25 -3.90 3.11
C ARG A 288 -20.70 -4.19 1.67
N LYS A 289 -21.27 -5.37 1.44
CA LYS A 289 -21.87 -5.69 0.15
C LYS A 289 -23.09 -4.79 -0.08
N GLU A 290 -23.05 -4.00 -1.13
CA GLU A 290 -24.16 -3.13 -1.53
C GLU A 290 -25.31 -3.92 -2.17
N ILE A 291 -26.53 -3.48 -1.87
CA ILE A 291 -27.77 -4.01 -2.46
C ILE A 291 -28.36 -2.92 -3.34
N ILE A 292 -28.19 -3.06 -4.65
CA ILE A 292 -28.86 -2.19 -5.61
C ILE A 292 -30.30 -2.67 -5.74
N LYS A 293 -31.27 -1.81 -5.40
CA LYS A 293 -32.68 -2.09 -5.66
C LYS A 293 -32.86 -2.22 -7.17
N SER A 294 -33.40 -3.35 -7.63
CA SER A 294 -33.69 -3.57 -9.04
C SER A 294 -34.71 -2.55 -9.52
N GLY A 295 -34.29 -1.67 -10.44
CA GLY A 295 -35.15 -0.64 -11.00
C GLY A 295 -34.31 0.55 -11.44
N ILE A 296 -34.14 0.68 -12.75
CA ILE A 296 -33.46 1.75 -13.48
C ILE A 296 -31.93 1.67 -13.45
N ASP A 297 -31.39 0.91 -14.40
CA ASP A 297 -30.01 1.06 -14.91
C ASP A 297 -29.93 2.41 -15.65
N PHE A 298 -29.98 3.53 -14.90
CA PHE A 298 -30.00 4.91 -15.42
C PHE A 298 -28.83 5.17 -16.38
N ASP A 299 -27.71 4.44 -16.21
CA ASP A 299 -26.52 4.56 -17.04
C ASP A 299 -26.78 4.17 -18.50
N LYS A 300 -27.71 3.26 -18.79
CA LYS A 300 -28.05 2.88 -20.18
C LYS A 300 -29.02 3.85 -20.87
N GLU A 301 -29.83 4.58 -20.12
CA GLU A 301 -30.78 5.54 -20.68
C GLU A 301 -30.16 6.93 -20.85
N ILE A 302 -29.29 7.37 -19.93
CA ILE A 302 -28.64 8.68 -20.00
C ILE A 302 -27.47 8.69 -21.01
N MET A 303 -26.69 7.60 -21.10
CA MET A 303 -25.59 7.50 -22.09
C MET A 303 -26.08 7.31 -23.54
N LYS A 304 -27.40 7.16 -23.76
CA LYS A 304 -27.99 7.25 -25.10
C LYS A 304 -28.36 8.67 -25.51
N GLN A 305 -28.32 9.63 -24.59
CA GLN A 305 -28.72 11.02 -24.80
C GLN A 305 -27.54 12.02 -24.81
N ILE A 306 -26.30 11.53 -24.68
CA ILE A 306 -25.06 12.30 -24.78
C ILE A 306 -24.24 11.71 -25.93
#